data_AF-A0A7V9SBH4-F1
#
_entry.id   AF-A0A7V9SBH4-F1
#
_cell.length_a   1.000
_cell.length_b   1.000
_cell.length_c   1.000
_cell.angle_alpha   90.00
_cell.angle_beta   90.00
_cell.angle_gamma   90.00
#
_symmetry.space_group_name_H-M   'P 1'
#
loop_
_entity.id
_entity.type
_entity.pdbx_description
1 polymer ?
#
loop_
_entity_poly.entity_id
_entity_poly.type
_entity_poly.pdbx_seq_one_letter_code
_entity_poly.pdbx_strand_id
1 'polypeptide(L)'
;MPTNKTSDPATLTVEEAAQRLGISRTLAYELARRDELPVRVIRLGRRLVIPEPALTRLLSGQSHHEAPRSADPIQGERERSATGLE
;
A
#
# COMPACT_ATOMS: atom_id res chain seq x y z
N MET A 1 8.18 40.28 -6.46
CA MET A 1 7.68 39.39 -5.39
C MET A 1 7.07 38.15 -6.05
N PRO A 2 7.69 36.96 -6.01
CA PRO A 2 7.03 35.76 -6.52
C PRO A 2 5.89 35.37 -5.57
N THR A 3 4.77 35.00 -6.16
CA THR A 3 3.47 34.74 -5.53
C THR A 3 3.52 33.48 -4.67
N ASN A 4 3.16 33.61 -3.40
CA ASN A 4 3.07 32.50 -2.47
C ASN A 4 1.98 31.53 -2.96
N LYS A 5 2.40 30.36 -3.44
CA LYS A 5 1.52 29.22 -3.73
C LYS A 5 1.08 28.62 -2.38
N THR A 6 0.25 29.35 -1.64
CA THR A 6 -0.31 28.88 -0.37
C THR A 6 -1.29 27.75 -0.66
N SER A 7 -1.15 26.64 0.06
CA SER A 7 -1.91 25.40 -0.08
C SER A 7 -1.55 24.58 -1.32
N ASP A 8 -0.50 23.78 -1.17
CA ASP A 8 -0.45 22.47 -1.83
C ASP A 8 -1.83 21.80 -1.66
N PRO A 9 -2.45 21.30 -2.75
CA PRO A 9 -3.72 20.61 -2.63
C PRO A 9 -3.52 19.43 -1.69
N ALA A 10 -4.18 19.45 -0.53
CA ALA A 10 -4.09 18.39 0.47
C ALA A 10 -4.57 17.01 -0.03
N THR A 11 -5.06 16.94 -1.27
CA THR A 11 -5.60 15.77 -1.93
C THR A 11 -5.06 15.61 -3.34
N LEU A 12 -4.58 14.40 -3.63
CA LEU A 12 -4.11 13.90 -4.90
C LEU A 12 -5.22 13.16 -5.65
N THR A 13 -5.09 13.04 -6.98
CA THR A 13 -5.90 12.11 -7.75
C THR A 13 -5.36 10.69 -7.61
N VAL A 14 -6.16 9.69 -8.03
CA VAL A 14 -5.73 8.28 -8.09
C VAL A 14 -4.45 8.12 -8.92
N GLU A 15 -4.28 8.94 -9.95
CA GLU A 15 -3.17 8.87 -10.90
C GLU A 15 -1.89 9.47 -10.31
N GLU A 16 -2.00 10.59 -9.61
CA GLU A 16 -0.88 11.19 -8.87
C GLU A 16 -0.40 10.26 -7.75
N ALA A 17 -1.34 9.63 -7.03
CA ALA A 17 -1.00 8.63 -6.02
C ALA A 17 -0.33 7.39 -6.64
N ALA A 18 -0.78 6.93 -7.81
CA ALA A 18 -0.17 5.81 -8.53
C ALA A 18 1.31 6.06 -8.85
N GLN A 19 1.62 7.26 -9.35
CA GLN A 19 2.98 7.67 -9.66
C GLN A 19 3.87 7.70 -8.39
N ARG A 20 3.33 8.21 -7.28
CA ARG A 20 4.03 8.25 -5.99
C ARG A 20 4.25 6.86 -5.38
N LEU A 21 3.30 5.94 -5.60
CA LEU A 21 3.36 4.54 -5.15
C LEU A 21 4.24 3.67 -6.07
N GLY A 22 4.57 4.14 -7.28
CA GLY A 22 5.30 3.33 -8.27
C GLY A 22 4.45 2.23 -8.92
N ILE A 23 3.12 2.40 -8.97
CA ILE A 23 2.18 1.44 -9.57
C ILE A 23 1.54 1.97 -10.86
N SER A 24 0.99 1.07 -11.68
CA SER A 24 0.27 1.46 -12.89
C SER A 24 -1.06 2.17 -12.56
N ARG A 25 -1.49 3.09 -13.44
CA ARG A 25 -2.80 3.79 -13.31
C ARG A 25 -3.95 2.78 -13.19
N THR A 26 -3.94 1.74 -14.00
CA THR A 26 -4.96 0.68 -13.99
C THR A 26 -5.04 0.02 -12.62
N LEU A 27 -3.91 -0.41 -12.06
CA LEU A 27 -3.86 -1.04 -10.74
C LEU A 27 -4.36 -0.10 -9.65
N ALA A 28 -3.96 1.18 -9.70
CA ALA A 28 -4.41 2.18 -8.74
C ALA A 28 -5.94 2.38 -8.77
N TYR A 29 -6.54 2.44 -9.97
CA TYR A 29 -8.00 2.54 -10.11
C TYR A 29 -8.72 1.27 -9.65
N GLU A 30 -8.18 0.08 -9.89
CA GLU A 30 -8.75 -1.17 -9.38
C GLU A 30 -8.74 -1.18 -7.85
N LEU A 31 -7.59 -0.91 -7.23
CA LEU A 31 -7.45 -0.86 -5.77
C LEU A 31 -8.36 0.23 -5.17
N ALA A 32 -8.47 1.40 -5.79
CA ALA A 32 -9.36 2.48 -5.35
C ALA A 32 -10.85 2.12 -5.47
N ARG A 33 -11.22 1.29 -6.45
CA ARG A 33 -12.60 0.78 -6.59
C ARG A 33 -12.91 -0.28 -5.53
N ARG A 34 -11.95 -1.15 -5.22
CA ARG A 34 -12.05 -2.24 -4.25
C ARG A 34 -11.83 -1.81 -2.79
N ASP A 35 -11.44 -0.56 -2.56
CA ASP A 35 -11.06 -0.03 -1.24
C ASP A 35 -9.86 -0.77 -0.62
N GLU A 36 -9.01 -1.36 -1.47
CA GLU A 36 -7.80 -2.12 -1.10
C GLU A 36 -6.54 -1.25 -1.16
N LEU A 37 -6.67 0.05 -1.43
CA LEU A 37 -5.53 0.95 -1.34
C LEU A 37 -5.08 1.03 0.13
N PRO A 38 -3.76 1.01 0.38
CA PRO A 38 -3.24 1.10 1.75
C PRO A 38 -3.50 2.50 2.37
N VAL A 39 -3.98 3.45 1.58
CA VAL A 39 -4.36 4.82 1.97
C VAL A 39 -5.87 5.00 1.96
N ARG A 40 -6.39 5.83 2.87
CA ARG A 40 -7.83 6.14 2.96
C ARG A 40 -8.29 7.00 1.77
N VAL A 41 -9.06 6.41 0.86
CA VAL A 41 -9.61 7.10 -0.31
C VAL A 41 -10.88 7.88 0.09
N ILE A 42 -11.00 9.12 -0.36
CA ILE A 42 -12.20 9.94 -0.15
C ILE A 42 -13.02 9.97 -1.45
N ARG A 43 -14.26 9.49 -1.38
CA ARG A 43 -15.23 9.50 -2.48
C ARG A 43 -16.06 10.78 -2.43
N LEU A 44 -15.82 11.70 -3.37
CA LEU A 44 -16.63 12.90 -3.58
C LEU A 44 -17.55 12.67 -4.80
N GLY A 45 -18.64 11.93 -4.58
CA GLY A 45 -19.58 11.56 -5.62
C GLY A 45 -18.91 10.72 -6.72
N ARG A 46 -18.68 11.32 -7.89
CA ARG A 46 -17.99 10.68 -9.03
C ARG A 46 -16.48 10.78 -8.98
N ARG A 47 -15.93 11.61 -8.08
CA ARG A 47 -14.49 11.88 -7.99
C ARG A 47 -13.87 11.08 -6.84
N LEU A 48 -12.74 10.46 -7.12
CA LEU A 48 -11.89 9.79 -6.13
C LEU A 48 -10.69 10.69 -5.86
N VAL A 49 -10.45 11.00 -4.59
CA VAL A 49 -9.29 11.78 -4.15
C VAL A 49 -8.61 11.08 -2.98
N ILE A 50 -7.29 11.24 -2.91
CA ILE A 50 -6.43 10.59 -1.92
C ILE A 50 -5.73 11.71 -1.13
N PRO A 51 -5.87 11.78 0.19
CA PRO A 51 -5.16 12.80 0.97
C PRO A 51 -3.64 12.59 0.88
N GLU A 52 -2.93 13.61 0.40
CA GLU A 52 -1.46 13.64 0.31
C GLU A 52 -0.78 13.27 1.64
N PRO A 53 -1.17 13.83 2.81
CA PRO A 53 -0.49 13.51 4.06
C PRO A 53 -0.68 12.04 4.48
N ALA A 54 -1.79 11.40 4.09
CA ALA A 54 -2.00 9.98 4.37
C ALA A 54 -1.04 9.11 3.54
N LEU A 55 -0.83 9.47 2.27
CA LEU A 55 0.11 8.78 1.40
C LEU A 55 1.56 8.98 1.85
N THR A 56 1.94 10.20 2.19
CA THR A 56 3.28 10.51 2.68
C THR A 56 3.58 9.80 3.99
N ARG A 57 2.62 9.74 4.92
CA ARG A 57 2.75 8.96 6.16
C ARG A 57 2.94 7.47 5.87
N LEU A 58 2.28 6.96 4.84
CA LEU A 58 2.37 5.56 4.45
C LEU A 58 3.77 5.20 3.91
N LEU A 59 4.29 6.05 3.04
CA LEU A 59 5.61 5.90 2.42
C LEU A 59 6.75 6.17 3.41
N SER A 60 6.52 6.96 4.45
CA SER A 60 7.50 7.24 5.52
C SER A 60 7.69 6.05 6.50
N GLY A 61 7.14 4.87 6.18
CA GLY A 61 7.35 3.64 6.95
C GLY A 61 6.59 3.58 8.28
N GLN A 62 5.65 4.49 8.55
CA GLN A 62 4.85 4.50 9.78
C GLN A 62 3.62 3.57 9.69
N SER A 63 3.67 2.63 8.76
CA SER A 63 2.54 1.83 8.30
C SER A 63 2.67 0.44 8.89
N HIS A 64 1.92 0.18 9.96
CA HIS A 64 1.70 -1.18 10.44
C HIS A 64 0.72 -1.88 9.48
N HIS A 65 1.11 -2.07 8.21
CA HIS A 65 0.39 -2.99 7.33
C HIS A 65 0.83 -4.39 7.74
N GLU A 66 0.18 -4.92 8.77
CA GLU A 66 0.17 -6.35 9.04
C GLU A 66 -0.40 -7.00 7.78
N ALA A 67 0.49 -7.44 6.89
CA ALA A 67 0.12 -8.27 5.75
C ALA A 67 -0.74 -9.42 6.28
N PRO A 68 -1.82 -9.82 5.57
CA PRO A 68 -2.58 -10.99 5.99
C PRO A 68 -1.58 -12.12 6.14
N ARG A 69 -1.43 -12.60 7.38
CA ARG A 69 -0.52 -13.67 7.76
C ARG A 69 -0.95 -14.90 6.97
N SER A 70 -0.44 -15.03 5.74
CA SER A 70 -0.62 -16.19 4.90
C SER A 70 0.05 -17.35 5.61
N ALA A 71 -0.77 -18.11 6.34
CA ALA A 71 -0.61 -19.53 6.61
C ALA A 71 0.81 -20.00 6.98
N ASP A 72 1.20 -19.79 8.23
CA ASP A 72 1.98 -20.79 8.97
C ASP A 72 0.95 -21.56 9.83
N PRO A 73 0.84 -22.90 9.76
CA PRO A 73 1.94 -23.85 10.01
C PRO A 73 1.88 -25.10 9.07
N ILE A 74 2.82 -26.04 8.95
CA ILE A 74 3.60 -26.81 9.93
C ILE A 74 4.84 -27.40 9.23
N GLN A 75 5.95 -27.35 9.98
CA GLN A 75 7.23 -28.01 9.75
C GLN A 75 7.04 -29.50 9.38
N GLY A 76 7.24 -29.84 8.11
CA GLY A 76 7.51 -31.21 7.70
C GLY A 76 8.95 -31.55 8.04
N GLU A 77 9.14 -32.09 9.24
CA GLU A 77 10.31 -32.78 9.77
C GLU A 77 11.10 -33.49 8.66
N ARG A 78 12.30 -33.00 8.39
CA ARG A 78 13.28 -33.63 7.50
C ARG A 78 14.25 -34.37 8.40
N GLU A 79 13.79 -35.48 8.96
CA GLU A 79 14.68 -36.47 9.56
C GLU A 79 15.42 -37.20 8.42
N ARG A 80 16.42 -36.51 7.87
CA ARG A 80 17.57 -37.16 7.27
C ARG A 80 18.65 -37.24 8.33
N SER A 81 18.92 -38.45 8.81
CA SER A 81 20.26 -39.07 8.86
C SER A 81 20.54 -39.85 10.15
N ALA A 82 21.10 -41.04 9.92
CA ALA A 82 22.09 -41.76 10.72
C ALA A 82 21.60 -42.57 11.94
N THR A 83 21.76 -43.91 11.87
CA THR A 83 22.87 -44.66 12.50
C THR A 83 22.60 -46.18 12.50
N GLY A 84 23.65 -47.00 12.32
CA GLY A 84 23.73 -48.43 12.66
C GLY A 84 23.85 -49.32 11.42
N LEU A 85 25.04 -49.76 10.98
CA LEU A 85 25.82 -50.88 11.53
C LEU A 85 24.95 -52.09 11.90
N GLU A 86 24.92 -53.10 11.04
CA GLU A 86 25.38 -54.48 11.29
C GLU A 86 25.42 -55.28 9.98
#